data_AF-Q8N797-F1
#
_entry.id   AF-Q8N797-F1
#
_cell.length_a   1.000
_cell.length_b   1.000
_cell.length_c   1.000
_cell.angle_alpha   90.00
_cell.angle_beta   90.00
_cell.angle_gamma   90.00
#
_symmetry.space_group_name_H-M   'P 1'
#
loop_
_entity.id
_entity.type
_entity.pdbx_description
1 polymer ?
#
loop_
_entity_poly.entity_id
_entity_poly.type
_entity_poly.pdbx_seq_one_letter_code
_entity_poly.pdbx_strand_id
1 'polypeptide(L)'
;MSQVRQVGLLAAGCQPWNKDVCAASGDRFAYCATLAIYIYQLDHRYNEFKLHAIMSEHKKTITAISWCPHNPDLFASGSTDNLVIIWNVAEQKVIAKLDRARPPSPKIIYIKIINIIEENIHNSEMQWII
;
A
#
# COMPACT_ATOMS: atom_id res chain seq x y z
N MET A 1 8.17 41.19 5.64
CA MET A 1 6.96 40.36 5.40
C MET A 1 7.40 38.91 5.36
N SER A 2 6.89 38.07 6.26
CA SER A 2 7.16 36.63 6.23
C SER A 2 6.44 36.01 5.03
N GLN A 3 7.18 35.27 4.20
CA GLN A 3 6.58 34.49 3.11
C GLN A 3 6.28 33.08 3.61
N VAL A 4 5.06 32.61 3.38
CA VAL A 4 4.69 31.21 3.59
C VAL A 4 4.95 30.46 2.29
N ARG A 5 5.69 29.35 2.36
CA ARG A 5 5.94 28.46 1.22
C ARG A 5 5.30 27.11 1.50
N GLN A 6 4.52 26.62 0.55
CA GLN A 6 4.03 25.24 0.56
C GLN A 6 5.22 24.28 0.49
N VAL A 7 5.32 23.38 1.47
CA VAL A 7 6.43 22.41 1.57
C VAL A 7 6.03 20.98 1.21
N GLY A 8 4.73 20.71 1.09
CA GLY A 8 4.21 19.40 0.71
C GLY A 8 2.70 19.39 0.57
N LEU A 9 2.18 18.29 0.00
CA LEU A 9 0.77 17.93 -0.01
C LEU A 9 0.66 16.61 0.74
N LEU A 10 -0.20 16.58 1.75
CA LEU A 10 -0.56 15.34 2.45
C LEU A 10 -2.01 15.03 2.11
N ALA A 11 -2.28 13.79 1.69
CA ALA A 11 -3.66 13.34 1.57
C ALA A 11 -4.32 13.38 2.95
N ALA A 12 -5.57 13.83 3.01
CA ALA A 12 -6.30 13.99 4.26
C ALA A 12 -6.36 12.64 5.02
N GLY A 13 -6.06 12.66 6.32
CA GLY A 13 -6.06 11.47 7.17
C GLY A 13 -4.74 10.68 7.20
N CYS A 14 -3.76 11.02 6.36
CA CYS A 14 -2.41 10.46 6.44
C CYS A 14 -1.69 10.90 7.72
N GLN A 15 -0.95 10.00 8.35
CA GLN A 15 -0.15 10.29 9.53
C GLN A 15 1.19 10.94 9.12
N PRO A 16 1.44 12.23 9.42
CA PRO A 16 2.55 13.00 8.83
C PRO A 16 3.95 12.56 9.26
N TRP A 17 4.06 11.76 10.33
CA TRP A 17 5.33 11.20 10.80
C TRP A 17 5.75 9.91 10.09
N ASN A 18 4.87 9.29 9.30
CA ASN A 18 5.18 8.10 8.51
C ASN A 18 5.59 8.50 7.09
N LYS A 19 6.73 7.97 6.62
CA LYS A 19 7.33 8.39 5.34
C LYS A 19 6.67 7.77 4.09
N ASP A 20 6.07 6.58 4.23
CA ASP A 20 5.63 5.75 3.10
C ASP A 20 4.10 5.57 3.11
N VAL A 21 3.35 6.67 3.26
CA VAL A 21 1.87 6.65 3.41
C VAL A 21 1.11 6.90 2.11
N CYS A 22 1.81 7.17 1.01
CA CYS A 22 1.25 7.29 -0.32
C CYS A 22 2.16 6.57 -1.33
N ALA A 23 1.55 5.91 -2.31
CA ALA A 23 2.28 5.19 -3.36
C ALA A 23 1.47 5.19 -4.65
N ALA A 24 2.12 5.24 -5.80
CA ALA A 24 1.48 5.22 -7.11
C ALA A 24 1.94 4.01 -7.94
N SER A 25 1.05 3.53 -8.81
CA SER A 25 1.30 2.46 -9.78
C SER A 25 0.45 2.71 -11.02
N GLY A 26 1.11 3.06 -12.14
CA GLY A 26 0.44 3.42 -13.39
C GLY A 26 -0.58 4.54 -13.21
N ASP A 27 -1.82 4.28 -13.64
CA ASP A 27 -2.96 5.19 -13.54
C ASP A 27 -3.64 5.20 -12.17
N ARG A 28 -3.02 4.58 -11.15
CA ARG A 28 -3.55 4.53 -9.80
C ARG A 28 -2.59 5.15 -8.81
N PHE A 29 -3.16 5.77 -7.79
CA PHE A 29 -2.44 6.05 -6.57
C PHE A 29 -3.24 5.58 -5.36
N ALA A 30 -2.53 5.25 -4.31
CA ALA A 30 -3.09 4.90 -3.03
C ALA A 30 -2.50 5.80 -1.94
N TYR A 31 -3.29 6.08 -0.92
CA TYR A 31 -2.79 6.61 0.33
C TYR A 31 -3.46 5.90 1.50
N CYS A 32 -2.75 5.75 2.60
CA CYS A 32 -3.31 5.20 3.83
C CYS A 32 -3.63 6.30 4.83
N ALA A 33 -4.87 6.27 5.32
CA ALA A 33 -5.25 6.97 6.54
C ALA A 33 -4.87 6.12 7.77
N THR A 34 -5.51 6.34 8.92
CA THR A 34 -5.22 5.57 10.14
C THR A 34 -5.44 4.06 9.95
N LEU A 35 -6.63 3.63 9.50
CA LEU A 35 -7.01 2.21 9.42
C LEU A 35 -7.45 1.76 8.02
N ALA A 36 -7.59 2.70 7.10
CA ALA A 36 -8.10 2.46 5.75
C ALA A 36 -7.11 2.95 4.70
N ILE A 37 -7.12 2.26 3.57
CA ILE A 37 -6.31 2.57 2.39
C ILE A 37 -7.29 2.98 1.30
N TYR A 38 -7.09 4.18 0.78
CA TYR A 38 -7.91 4.74 -0.29
C TYR A 38 -7.14 4.59 -1.60
N ILE A 39 -7.80 4.03 -2.59
CA ILE A 39 -7.22 3.80 -3.92
C ILE A 39 -8.00 4.64 -4.90
N TYR A 40 -7.29 5.47 -5.65
CA TYR A 40 -7.83 6.30 -6.70
C TYR A 40 -7.31 5.82 -8.05
N GLN A 41 -8.16 5.87 -9.06
CA GLN A 41 -7.82 5.55 -10.44
C GLN A 41 -8.15 6.73 -11.36
N LEU A 42 -7.27 7.02 -12.30
CA LEU A 42 -7.46 8.06 -13.30
C LEU A 42 -8.59 7.64 -14.26
N ASP A 43 -9.64 8.45 -14.31
CA ASP A 43 -10.66 8.38 -15.35
C ASP A 43 -10.20 9.22 -16.54
N HIS A 44 -9.65 8.56 -17.56
CA HIS A 44 -9.13 9.18 -18.77
C HIS A 44 -10.18 9.99 -19.55
N ARG A 45 -11.48 9.74 -19.36
CA ARG A 45 -12.54 10.50 -20.06
C ARG A 45 -12.68 11.92 -19.52
N TYR A 46 -12.46 12.08 -18.21
CA TYR A 46 -12.61 13.36 -17.51
C TYR A 46 -11.27 13.93 -17.05
N ASN A 47 -10.18 13.18 -17.22
CA ASN A 47 -8.84 13.51 -16.72
C ASN A 47 -8.83 13.80 -15.21
N GLU A 48 -9.60 13.00 -14.45
CA GLU A 48 -9.78 13.16 -13.02
C GLU A 48 -9.57 11.83 -12.29
N PHE A 49 -8.94 11.88 -11.11
CA PHE A 49 -8.82 10.72 -10.26
C PHE A 49 -10.11 10.49 -9.48
N LYS A 50 -10.69 9.29 -9.63
CA LYS A 50 -11.89 8.87 -8.91
C LYS A 50 -11.55 7.79 -7.89
N LEU A 51 -12.28 7.80 -6.77
CA LEU A 51 -12.17 6.76 -5.76
C LEU A 51 -12.56 5.41 -6.39
N HIS A 52 -11.59 4.50 -6.44
CA HIS A 52 -11.76 3.16 -6.99
C HIS A 52 -12.13 2.15 -5.91
N ALA A 53 -11.43 2.18 -4.78
CA ALA A 53 -11.65 1.25 -3.68
C ALA A 53 -11.25 1.85 -2.32
N ILE A 54 -11.87 1.32 -1.25
CA ILE A 54 -11.46 1.54 0.14
C ILE A 54 -11.20 0.17 0.77
N MET A 55 -9.98 -0.03 1.27
CA MET A 55 -9.55 -1.29 1.88
C MET A 55 -9.22 -1.08 3.36
N SER A 56 -9.85 -1.85 4.25
CA SER A 56 -9.79 -1.61 5.70
C SER A 56 -9.79 -2.88 6.54
N GLU A 57 -8.64 -3.53 6.66
CA GLU A 57 -8.48 -4.76 7.46
C GLU A 57 -7.51 -4.61 8.63
N HIS A 58 -6.68 -3.56 8.62
CA HIS A 58 -5.76 -3.29 9.71
C HIS A 58 -6.52 -2.85 10.96
N LYS A 59 -6.08 -3.36 12.12
CA LYS A 59 -6.71 -3.04 13.42
C LYS A 59 -6.02 -1.90 14.15
N LYS A 60 -4.85 -1.48 13.67
CA LYS A 60 -4.09 -0.33 14.18
C LYS A 60 -3.50 0.48 13.02
N THR A 61 -2.83 1.56 13.37
CA THR A 61 -2.26 2.55 12.44
C THR A 61 -1.43 1.91 11.34
N ILE A 62 -1.85 2.14 10.09
CA ILE A 62 -1.06 1.81 8.90
C ILE A 62 0.15 2.76 8.85
N THR A 63 1.31 2.17 8.64
CA THR A 63 2.61 2.84 8.71
C THR A 63 3.31 2.94 7.36
N ALA A 64 3.02 2.01 6.46
CA ALA A 64 3.62 1.96 5.14
C ALA A 64 2.70 1.27 4.14
N ILE A 65 2.73 1.72 2.89
CA ILE A 65 2.15 1.03 1.73
C ILE A 65 3.18 0.99 0.59
N SER A 66 3.16 -0.07 -0.20
CA SER A 66 4.00 -0.18 -1.40
C SER A 66 3.34 -1.05 -2.46
N TRP A 67 3.34 -0.61 -3.71
CA TRP A 67 2.85 -1.37 -4.85
C TRP A 67 3.87 -2.43 -5.30
N CYS A 68 3.37 -3.53 -5.85
CA CYS A 68 4.22 -4.49 -6.53
C CYS A 68 4.73 -3.90 -7.86
N PRO A 69 6.04 -3.97 -8.15
CA PRO A 69 6.59 -3.47 -9.41
C PRO A 69 6.25 -4.35 -10.62
N HIS A 70 5.94 -5.64 -10.41
CA HIS A 70 5.66 -6.62 -11.47
C HIS A 70 4.17 -6.79 -11.75
N ASN A 71 3.31 -6.54 -10.75
CA ASN A 71 1.87 -6.68 -10.87
C ASN A 71 1.18 -5.42 -10.32
N PRO A 72 0.65 -4.55 -11.18
CA PRO A 72 0.08 -3.27 -10.75
C PRO A 72 -1.19 -3.44 -9.91
N ASP A 73 -1.84 -4.61 -9.93
CA ASP A 73 -3.04 -4.87 -9.13
C ASP A 73 -2.71 -5.35 -7.71
N LEU A 74 -1.44 -5.64 -7.42
CA LEU A 74 -0.99 -6.07 -6.11
C LEU A 74 -0.25 -4.96 -5.36
N PHE A 75 -0.56 -4.83 -4.07
CA PHE A 75 0.22 -4.00 -3.16
C PHE A 75 0.21 -4.57 -1.75
N ALA A 76 1.11 -4.07 -0.92
CA ALA A 76 1.22 -4.45 0.47
C ALA A 76 1.07 -3.26 1.40
N SER A 77 0.55 -3.51 2.58
CA SER A 77 0.50 -2.55 3.68
C SER A 77 1.10 -3.13 4.95
N GLY A 78 1.72 -2.27 5.76
CA GLY A 78 2.24 -2.62 7.07
C GLY A 78 1.67 -1.72 8.16
N SER A 79 1.34 -2.29 9.32
CA SER A 79 0.72 -1.57 10.44
C SER A 79 1.41 -1.87 11.77
N THR A 80 1.10 -1.06 12.77
CA THR A 80 1.48 -1.28 14.18
C THR A 80 0.67 -2.40 14.85
N ASP A 81 -0.25 -3.04 14.13
CA ASP A 81 -0.89 -4.31 14.53
C ASP A 81 0.01 -5.53 14.32
N ASN A 82 1.28 -5.30 13.91
CA ASN A 82 2.28 -6.30 13.56
C ASN A 82 1.95 -7.14 12.33
N LEU A 83 0.93 -6.75 11.54
CA LEU A 83 0.59 -7.42 10.31
C LEU A 83 1.19 -6.71 9.09
N VAL A 84 1.58 -7.53 8.12
CA VAL A 84 1.68 -7.13 6.71
C VAL A 84 0.50 -7.77 5.98
N ILE A 85 -0.24 -6.98 5.22
CA ILE A 85 -1.37 -7.46 4.43
C ILE A 85 -1.05 -7.26 2.95
N ILE A 86 -1.24 -8.31 2.16
CA ILE A 86 -1.15 -8.27 0.70
C ILE A 86 -2.56 -8.14 0.15
N TRP A 87 -2.74 -7.22 -0.78
CA TRP A 87 -4.02 -6.83 -1.34
C TRP A 87 -4.03 -7.02 -2.85
N ASN A 88 -5.17 -7.44 -3.38
CA ASN A 88 -5.50 -7.38 -4.79
C ASN A 88 -6.56 -6.31 -5.01
N VAL A 89 -6.21 -5.28 -5.78
CA VAL A 89 -7.04 -4.11 -6.05
C VAL A 89 -8.14 -4.42 -7.04
N ALA A 90 -7.86 -5.20 -8.09
CA ALA A 90 -8.85 -5.59 -9.07
C ALA A 90 -10.00 -6.39 -8.44
N GLU A 91 -9.66 -7.29 -7.50
CA GLU A 91 -10.65 -8.09 -6.76
C GLU A 91 -11.18 -7.42 -5.49
N GLN A 92 -10.56 -6.33 -5.05
CA GLN A 92 -10.82 -5.66 -3.78
C GLN A 92 -10.75 -6.59 -2.56
N LYS A 93 -9.74 -7.47 -2.53
CA LYS A 93 -9.59 -8.52 -1.51
C LYS A 93 -8.20 -8.54 -0.88
N VAL A 94 -8.17 -9.10 0.33
CA VAL A 94 -6.92 -9.57 0.96
C VAL A 94 -6.52 -10.89 0.35
N ILE A 95 -5.28 -10.94 -0.14
CA ILE A 95 -4.66 -12.17 -0.64
C ILE A 95 -3.95 -12.91 0.50
N ALA A 96 -3.25 -12.18 1.37
CA ALA A 96 -2.51 -12.78 2.46
C ALA A 96 -2.37 -11.83 3.65
N LYS A 97 -2.24 -12.40 4.86
CA LYS A 97 -1.86 -11.70 6.09
C LYS A 97 -0.65 -12.40 6.69
N LEU A 98 0.41 -11.63 6.94
CA LEU A 98 1.66 -12.12 7.50
C LEU A 98 1.93 -11.44 8.85
N ASP A 99 2.15 -12.23 9.89
CA ASP A 99 2.51 -11.74 11.22
C ASP A 99 4.02 -11.49 11.34
N ARG A 100 4.39 -10.35 11.92
CA ARG A 100 5.76 -10.02 12.32
C ARG A 100 6.02 -10.53 13.74
N ALA A 101 6.26 -11.83 13.87
CA ALA A 101 6.65 -12.45 15.15
C ALA A 101 7.97 -11.89 15.76
N ARG A 102 8.74 -11.07 15.02
CA ARG A 102 9.81 -10.20 15.54
C ARG A 102 9.79 -8.87 14.77
N PRO A 103 9.71 -7.69 15.41
CA PRO A 103 9.67 -6.42 14.68
C PRO A 103 11.06 -6.11 14.09
N PRO A 104 11.24 -6.12 12.77
CA PRO A 104 12.44 -5.56 12.17
C PRO A 104 12.25 -4.05 11.96
N SER A 105 13.34 -3.32 11.79
CA SER A 105 13.31 -1.86 11.61
C SER A 105 12.48 -1.42 10.38
N PRO A 106 11.94 -0.19 10.34
CA PRO A 106 11.11 0.34 9.24
C PRO A 106 11.73 0.20 7.84
N LYS A 107 13.06 0.28 7.72
CA LYS A 107 13.77 0.10 6.44
C LYS A 107 13.80 -1.36 5.99
N ILE A 108 13.91 -2.30 6.93
CA ILE A 108 13.88 -3.74 6.64
C ILE A 108 12.48 -4.13 6.20
N ILE A 109 11.44 -3.47 6.72
CA ILE A 109 10.06 -3.69 6.31
C ILE A 109 9.85 -3.38 4.83
N TYR A 110 10.41 -2.29 4.32
CA TYR A 110 10.30 -1.91 2.90
C TYR A 110 10.96 -2.96 1.99
N ILE A 111 12.20 -3.35 2.29
CA ILE A 111 12.94 -4.38 1.54
C ILE A 111 12.23 -5.74 1.65
N LYS A 112 11.72 -6.08 2.84
CA LYS A 112 11.06 -7.35 3.07
C LYS A 112 9.68 -7.41 2.42
N ILE A 113 8.94 -6.30 2.32
CA ILE A 113 7.68 -6.23 1.59
C ILE A 113 7.92 -6.47 0.10
N ILE A 114 8.95 -5.86 -0.49
CA ILE A 114 9.35 -6.10 -1.88
C ILE A 114 9.73 -7.57 -2.08
N ASN A 115 10.62 -8.11 -1.22
CA ASN A 115 11.03 -9.52 -1.31
C ASN A 115 9.87 -10.50 -1.08
N ILE A 116 8.93 -10.21 -0.16
CA ILE A 116 7.74 -11.06 0.08
C ILE A 116 6.82 -11.04 -1.14
N ILE A 117 6.66 -9.89 -1.79
CA ILE A 117 5.91 -9.78 -3.03
C ILE A 117 6.59 -10.61 -4.13
N GLU A 118 7.91 -10.50 -4.29
CA GLU A 118 8.68 -11.29 -5.27
C GLU A 118 8.63 -12.80 -4.99
N GLU A 119 8.84 -13.24 -3.74
CA GLU A 119 8.81 -14.64 -3.33
C GLU A 119 7.41 -15.27 -3.50
N ASN A 120 6.33 -14.54 -3.18
CA ASN A 120 4.97 -15.07 -3.36
C ASN A 120 4.52 -15.07 -4.83
N ILE A 121 4.99 -14.15 -5.67
CA ILE A 121 4.77 -14.23 -7.11
C ILE A 121 5.42 -15.51 -7.66
N HIS A 122 6.68 -15.77 -7.29
CA HIS A 122 7.39 -16.97 -7.74
C HIS A 122 6.74 -18.27 -7.23
N ASN A 123 6.18 -18.28 -6.01
CA ASN A 123 5.46 -19.43 -5.48
C ASN A 123 4.05 -19.60 -6.09
N SER A 124 3.44 -18.53 -6.61
CA SER A 124 2.13 -18.60 -7.28
C SER A 124 2.20 -19.12 -8.72
N GLU A 125 3.38 -19.08 -9.37
CA GLU A 125 3.63 -19.76 -10.66
C GLU A 125 3.89 -21.28 -10.50
N MET A 126 4.03 -21.79 -9.27
CA MET A 126 4.31 -23.22 -8.98
C MET A 126 3.08 -24.02 -8.50
N GLN A 127 1.85 -23.63 -8.85
CA GLN A 127 0.63 -24.38 -8.47
C GLN A 127 -0.21 -24.96 -9.62
N TRP A 128 0.34 -25.13 -10.83
CA TRP A 128 -0.34 -25.86 -11.93
C TRP A 128 0.44 -27.03 -12.56
N ILE A 129 1.41 -27.60 -11.85
CA ILE A 129 2.04 -28.89 -12.22
C ILE A 129 2.27 -29.57 -10.87
N ILE A 130 1.53 -30.59 -10.42
CA ILE A 130 1.16 -31.88 -11.02
C ILE A 130 -0.16 -32.34 -10.37
#